data_AF-A0A4W4G0L7-F1
#
_entry.id   AF-A0A4W4G0L7-F1
#
_cell.length_a   1.000
_cell.length_b   1.000
_cell.length_c   1.000
_cell.angle_alpha   90.00
_cell.angle_beta   90.00
_cell.angle_gamma   90.00
#
_symmetry.space_group_name_H-M   'P 1'
#
loop_
_entity.id
_entity.type
_entity.pdbx_description
1 polymer ?
#
loop_
_entity_poly.entity_id
_entity_poly.type
_entity_poly.pdbx_seq_one_letter_code
_entity_poly.pdbx_strand_id
1 'polypeptide(L)'
;MSRYLATKRTSNILSSAIGFTINKSKIPGLKDFLLKVHPSQSPTNALLTEFWETTFGCQFFPEAENVKLCTGYENLKEINNTFTDVSELRISNNVYKAVYAIAYALHNTLACQTDGYLDNVLCSQKDILLPGERPRSMCSESCQPGYRQAQIKGRPPCCFECVQCPVGEITNMTGNLYSIECIRCPLEYWSNENHSLCVPKKVEFLSFDEDMGVILTVFSLTGVSFTVAVGMVFFYFIDTPLVKASNTELSFLLLFSLTLCFLCSLTFIGQPSKWSCMLRHTAFGITFALCMSCVLARTIAVVMAFKATVPANSPPQCSVTKANCRNKKLIIIF
;
A
#
# COMPACT_ATOMS: atom_id res chain seq x y z
N MET A 1 -20.43 -42.09 -24.98
CA MET A 1 -19.53 -42.17 -23.81
C MET A 1 -20.11 -41.54 -22.54
N SER A 2 -20.69 -40.33 -22.57
CA SER A 2 -21.20 -39.64 -21.35
C SER A 2 -22.30 -40.40 -20.57
N ARG A 3 -23.16 -41.17 -21.25
CA ARG A 3 -24.22 -41.97 -20.60
C ARG A 3 -23.69 -43.06 -19.65
N TYR A 4 -22.48 -43.55 -19.85
CA TYR A 4 -21.87 -44.57 -18.99
C TYR A 4 -21.21 -43.98 -17.73
N LEU A 5 -20.82 -42.70 -17.76
CA LEU A 5 -20.15 -42.03 -16.63
C LEU A 5 -21.16 -41.40 -15.65
N ALA A 6 -22.34 -41.00 -16.14
CA ALA A 6 -23.42 -40.41 -15.33
C ALA A 6 -24.40 -41.50 -14.85
N THR A 7 -23.95 -42.37 -13.95
CA THR A 7 -24.84 -43.27 -13.20
C THR A 7 -25.52 -42.50 -12.06
N LYS A 8 -26.66 -43.00 -11.56
CA LYS A 8 -27.38 -42.41 -10.40
C LYS A 8 -26.50 -42.24 -9.15
N ARG A 9 -25.38 -42.96 -9.08
CA ARG A 9 -24.38 -42.89 -8.00
C ARG A 9 -23.37 -41.75 -8.15
N THR A 10 -23.03 -41.36 -9.38
CA THR A 10 -22.04 -40.30 -9.69
C THR A 10 -22.70 -38.96 -10.01
N SER A 11 -24.01 -38.92 -10.21
CA SER A 11 -24.77 -37.68 -10.48
C SER A 11 -24.59 -36.62 -9.40
N ASN A 12 -24.44 -37.02 -8.14
CA ASN A 12 -24.27 -36.08 -7.02
C ASN A 12 -22.89 -35.41 -6.99
N ILE A 13 -21.89 -35.99 -7.66
CA ILE A 13 -20.52 -35.44 -7.75
C ILE A 13 -20.36 -34.64 -9.04
N LEU A 14 -21.00 -35.10 -10.12
CA LEU A 14 -20.89 -34.50 -11.45
C LEU A 14 -21.95 -33.43 -11.73
N SER A 15 -22.87 -33.16 -10.81
CA SER A 15 -23.97 -32.20 -10.98
C SER A 15 -23.51 -30.77 -11.29
N SER A 16 -22.28 -30.42 -10.92
CA SER A 16 -21.69 -29.10 -11.12
C SER A 16 -20.41 -29.14 -11.97
N ALA A 17 -20.15 -30.24 -12.67
CA ALA A 17 -18.99 -30.37 -13.54
C ALA A 17 -19.20 -29.52 -14.80
N ILE A 18 -18.38 -28.49 -14.97
CA ILE A 18 -18.33 -27.71 -16.20
C ILE A 18 -17.40 -28.43 -17.17
N GLY A 19 -17.96 -28.92 -18.26
CA GLY A 19 -17.23 -29.56 -19.34
C GLY A 19 -17.52 -28.87 -20.66
N PHE A 20 -16.52 -28.79 -21.51
CA PHE A 20 -16.75 -28.39 -22.89
C PHE A 20 -17.33 -29.57 -23.66
N THR A 21 -18.42 -29.34 -24.38
CA THR A 21 -18.95 -30.29 -25.34
C THR A 21 -18.96 -29.70 -26.73
N ILE A 22 -18.74 -30.55 -27.73
CA ILE A 22 -19.02 -30.23 -29.13
C ILE A 22 -20.51 -29.95 -29.27
N ASN A 23 -20.85 -28.92 -30.04
CA ASN A 23 -22.23 -28.51 -30.25
C ASN A 23 -23.02 -29.61 -30.96
N LYS A 24 -24.11 -30.05 -30.33
CA LYS A 24 -25.05 -31.00 -30.92
C LYS A 24 -25.87 -30.27 -31.97
N SER A 25 -25.99 -30.83 -33.16
CA SER A 25 -26.90 -30.32 -34.17
C SER A 25 -27.86 -31.41 -34.65
N LYS A 26 -28.95 -30.97 -35.26
CA LYS A 26 -29.85 -31.83 -36.02
C LYS A 26 -29.55 -31.63 -37.50
N ILE A 27 -29.13 -32.69 -38.17
CA ILE A 27 -28.96 -32.70 -39.63
C ILE A 27 -30.27 -33.25 -40.22
N PRO A 28 -31.12 -32.41 -40.83
CA PRO A 28 -32.38 -32.87 -41.41
C PRO A 28 -32.12 -33.88 -42.54
N GLY A 29 -32.95 -34.92 -42.63
CA GLY A 29 -32.85 -35.95 -43.67
C GLY A 29 -31.70 -36.96 -43.52
N LEU A 30 -30.76 -36.76 -42.57
CA LEU A 30 -29.63 -37.68 -42.40
C LEU A 30 -30.10 -39.10 -42.03
N LYS A 31 -31.09 -39.23 -41.15
CA LYS A 31 -31.63 -40.54 -40.75
C LYS A 31 -32.19 -41.30 -41.96
N ASP A 32 -32.96 -40.61 -42.79
CA ASP A 32 -33.57 -41.21 -43.99
C ASP A 32 -32.52 -41.57 -45.03
N PHE A 33 -31.42 -40.81 -45.11
CA PHE A 33 -30.27 -41.14 -45.96
C PHE A 33 -29.55 -42.40 -45.48
N LEU A 34 -29.24 -42.50 -44.19
CA LEU A 34 -28.54 -43.67 -43.61
C LEU A 34 -29.36 -44.96 -43.75
N LEU A 35 -30.69 -44.87 -43.70
CA LEU A 35 -31.59 -46.00 -43.90
C LEU A 35 -31.69 -46.49 -45.35
N LYS A 36 -31.23 -45.70 -46.32
CA LYS A 36 -31.22 -46.07 -47.76
C LYS A 36 -29.91 -46.72 -48.20
N VAL A 37 -28.91 -46.81 -47.33
CA VAL A 37 -27.63 -47.45 -47.62
C VAL A 37 -27.87 -48.93 -47.92
N HIS A 38 -27.33 -49.40 -49.04
CA HIS A 38 -27.52 -50.78 -49.48
C HIS A 38 -26.28 -51.31 -50.21
N PRO A 39 -25.83 -52.55 -49.95
CA PRO A 39 -24.59 -53.11 -50.53
C PRO A 39 -24.61 -53.20 -52.07
N SER A 40 -25.79 -53.34 -52.69
CA SER A 40 -25.91 -53.34 -54.17
C SER A 40 -25.63 -51.99 -54.84
N GLN A 41 -25.62 -50.87 -54.09
CA GLN A 41 -25.34 -49.55 -54.65
C GLN A 41 -23.85 -49.38 -54.99
N SER A 42 -22.97 -50.10 -54.30
CA SER A 42 -21.53 -50.05 -54.52
C SER A 42 -20.90 -51.40 -54.16
N PRO A 43 -20.96 -52.39 -55.08
CA PRO A 43 -20.46 -53.75 -54.82
C PRO A 43 -18.93 -53.83 -54.67
N THR A 44 -18.20 -52.78 -55.06
CA THR A 44 -16.74 -52.67 -54.91
C THR A 44 -16.32 -52.09 -53.55
N ASN A 45 -17.26 -51.62 -52.74
CA ASN A 45 -16.96 -50.98 -51.46
C ASN A 45 -16.94 -52.00 -50.31
N ALA A 46 -15.74 -52.46 -49.95
CA ALA A 46 -15.51 -53.43 -48.88
C ALA A 46 -16.04 -52.99 -47.49
N LEU A 47 -16.12 -51.68 -47.23
CA LEU A 47 -16.68 -51.16 -45.97
C LEU A 47 -18.19 -51.37 -45.88
N LEU A 48 -18.90 -51.32 -46.99
CA LEU A 48 -20.36 -51.54 -46.99
C LEU A 48 -20.71 -53.01 -46.80
N THR A 49 -19.91 -53.92 -47.35
CA THR A 49 -20.07 -55.36 -47.13
C THR A 49 -19.77 -55.70 -45.66
N GLU A 50 -18.65 -55.23 -45.11
CA GLU A 50 -18.29 -55.45 -43.70
C GLU A 50 -19.33 -54.85 -42.74
N PHE A 51 -19.81 -53.63 -43.02
CA PHE A 51 -20.87 -52.98 -42.24
C PHE A 51 -22.15 -53.82 -42.22
N TRP A 52 -22.59 -54.30 -43.38
CA TRP A 52 -23.84 -55.06 -43.51
C TRP A 52 -23.74 -56.41 -42.78
N GLU A 53 -22.63 -57.12 -42.98
CA GLU A 53 -22.33 -58.40 -42.32
C GLU A 53 -22.29 -58.24 -40.80
N THR A 54 -21.62 -57.21 -40.30
CA THR A 54 -21.52 -56.91 -38.86
C THR A 54 -22.87 -56.48 -38.27
N THR A 55 -23.66 -55.71 -39.01
CA THR A 55 -24.94 -55.19 -38.51
C THR A 55 -26.02 -56.26 -38.42
N PHE A 56 -26.07 -57.17 -39.39
CA PHE A 56 -27.07 -58.25 -39.45
C PHE A 56 -26.56 -59.60 -38.92
N GLY A 57 -25.28 -59.70 -38.57
CA GLY A 57 -24.64 -60.93 -38.09
C GLY A 57 -24.68 -62.05 -39.14
N CYS A 58 -24.48 -61.70 -40.41
CA CYS A 58 -24.54 -62.60 -41.56
C CYS A 58 -23.28 -62.46 -42.41
N GLN A 59 -23.05 -63.37 -43.38
CA GLN A 59 -21.97 -63.25 -44.37
C GLN A 59 -22.54 -63.38 -45.78
N PHE A 60 -22.01 -62.61 -46.74
CA PHE A 60 -22.36 -62.75 -48.16
C PHE A 60 -21.67 -63.96 -48.80
N PHE A 61 -20.44 -64.25 -48.38
CA PHE A 61 -19.65 -65.39 -48.82
C PHE A 61 -19.19 -66.21 -47.60
N PRO A 62 -20.07 -67.02 -46.99
CA PRO A 62 -19.71 -67.81 -45.83
C PRO A 62 -18.75 -68.95 -46.20
N GLU A 63 -17.65 -69.08 -45.46
CA GLU A 63 -16.71 -70.21 -45.56
C GLU A 63 -17.14 -71.42 -44.71
N ALA A 64 -18.14 -71.26 -43.84
CA ALA A 64 -18.63 -72.28 -42.91
C ALA A 64 -20.16 -72.51 -43.03
N GLU A 65 -20.60 -73.77 -42.92
CA GLU A 65 -22.01 -74.18 -43.12
C GLU A 65 -23.02 -73.63 -42.09
N ASN A 66 -22.56 -73.14 -40.93
CA ASN A 66 -23.43 -72.67 -39.84
C ASN A 66 -23.59 -71.14 -39.78
N VAL A 67 -23.22 -70.40 -40.83
CA VAL A 67 -23.32 -68.94 -40.86
C VAL A 67 -24.54 -68.50 -41.66
N LYS A 68 -25.31 -67.56 -41.11
CA LYS A 68 -26.47 -66.96 -41.77
C LYS A 68 -26.02 -66.24 -43.05
N LEU A 69 -26.61 -66.59 -44.20
CA LEU A 69 -26.34 -65.93 -45.47
C LEU A 69 -27.03 -64.55 -45.49
N CYS A 70 -26.30 -63.50 -45.88
CA CYS A 70 -26.89 -62.19 -46.15
C CYS A 70 -27.62 -62.21 -47.50
N THR A 71 -28.89 -61.83 -47.51
CA THR A 71 -29.74 -61.72 -48.71
C THR A 71 -29.57 -60.38 -49.42
N GLY A 72 -29.08 -59.37 -48.71
CA GLY A 72 -29.02 -57.98 -49.16
C GLY A 72 -30.32 -57.22 -48.94
N TYR A 73 -31.46 -57.89 -48.76
CA TYR A 73 -32.78 -57.27 -48.58
C TYR A 73 -33.13 -56.98 -47.11
N GLU A 74 -32.19 -57.13 -46.19
CA GLU A 74 -32.41 -56.86 -44.78
C GLU A 74 -32.73 -55.37 -44.51
N ASN A 75 -33.55 -55.13 -43.48
CA ASN A 75 -34.08 -53.79 -43.21
C ASN A 75 -33.38 -53.12 -42.02
N LEU A 76 -32.63 -52.05 -42.30
CA LEU A 76 -31.93 -51.26 -41.28
C LEU A 76 -32.86 -50.56 -40.26
N LYS A 77 -34.17 -50.45 -40.54
CA LYS A 77 -35.14 -49.88 -39.58
C LYS A 77 -35.46 -50.82 -38.42
N GLU A 78 -35.31 -52.13 -38.63
CA GLU A 78 -35.70 -53.16 -37.66
C GLU A 78 -34.61 -53.38 -36.60
N ILE A 79 -33.38 -52.94 -36.88
CA ILE A 79 -32.24 -53.06 -35.98
C ILE A 79 -31.89 -51.71 -35.37
N ASN A 80 -31.82 -51.67 -34.05
CA ASN A 80 -31.26 -50.53 -33.34
C ASN A 80 -29.74 -50.64 -33.32
N ASN A 81 -29.06 -49.79 -34.09
CA ASN A 81 -27.60 -49.76 -34.15
C ASN A 81 -27.08 -48.33 -33.98
N THR A 82 -25.81 -48.22 -33.58
CA THR A 82 -25.15 -46.93 -33.36
C THR A 82 -25.02 -46.10 -34.65
N PHE A 83 -25.10 -46.74 -35.82
CA PHE A 83 -24.98 -46.08 -37.13
C PHE A 83 -26.24 -45.28 -37.49
N THR A 84 -27.45 -45.82 -37.24
CA THR A 84 -28.73 -45.16 -37.54
C THR A 84 -29.23 -44.24 -36.42
N ASP A 85 -28.57 -44.24 -35.25
CA ASP A 85 -28.89 -43.35 -34.13
C ASP A 85 -28.40 -41.91 -34.37
N VAL A 86 -29.31 -41.07 -34.87
CA VAL A 86 -29.07 -39.62 -35.07
C VAL A 86 -29.40 -38.77 -33.84
N SER A 87 -29.61 -39.37 -32.66
CA SER A 87 -30.07 -38.65 -31.47
C SER A 87 -29.01 -37.71 -30.89
N GLU A 88 -27.71 -37.97 -31.09
CA GLU A 88 -26.58 -37.19 -30.55
C GLU A 88 -25.48 -36.96 -31.61
N LEU A 89 -25.79 -36.21 -32.67
CA LEU A 89 -24.83 -35.88 -33.73
C LEU A 89 -23.86 -34.78 -33.29
N ARG A 90 -22.76 -35.17 -32.65
CA ARG A 90 -21.66 -34.25 -32.27
C ARG A 90 -20.50 -34.33 -33.26
N ILE A 91 -19.94 -35.52 -33.44
CA ILE A 91 -18.81 -35.75 -34.36
C ILE A 91 -19.29 -35.65 -35.80
N SER A 92 -20.42 -36.28 -36.14
CA SER A 92 -21.01 -36.22 -37.49
C SER A 92 -21.38 -34.79 -37.90
N ASN A 93 -21.75 -33.94 -36.95
CA ASN A 93 -21.97 -32.52 -37.19
C ASN A 93 -20.67 -31.78 -37.56
N ASN A 94 -19.55 -32.11 -36.92
CA ASN A 94 -18.26 -31.53 -37.28
C ASN A 94 -17.86 -31.93 -38.71
N VAL A 95 -18.06 -33.19 -39.08
CA VAL A 95 -17.80 -33.67 -40.45
C VAL A 95 -18.71 -32.96 -41.45
N TYR A 96 -20.02 -32.89 -41.17
CA TYR A 96 -20.98 -32.14 -41.98
C TYR A 96 -20.55 -30.68 -42.17
N LYS A 97 -20.22 -29.98 -41.07
CA LYS A 97 -19.74 -28.60 -41.12
C LYS A 97 -18.41 -28.45 -41.85
N ALA A 98 -17.48 -29.39 -41.74
CA ALA A 98 -16.21 -29.35 -42.45
C ALA A 98 -16.42 -29.41 -43.96
N VAL A 99 -17.26 -30.35 -44.43
CA VAL A 99 -17.62 -30.45 -45.85
C VAL A 99 -18.36 -29.19 -46.30
N TYR A 100 -19.29 -28.70 -45.48
CA TYR A 100 -20.05 -27.49 -45.78
C TYR A 100 -19.17 -26.23 -45.80
N ALA A 101 -18.13 -26.17 -44.96
CA ALA A 101 -17.15 -25.09 -44.95
C ALA A 101 -16.27 -25.12 -46.20
N ILE A 102 -15.84 -26.31 -46.65
CA ILE A 102 -15.15 -26.46 -47.93
C ILE A 102 -16.06 -26.04 -49.09
N ALA A 103 -17.32 -26.47 -49.06
CA ALA A 103 -18.31 -26.10 -50.08
C ALA A 103 -18.57 -24.58 -50.10
N TYR A 104 -18.72 -23.95 -48.94
CA TYR A 104 -18.86 -22.49 -48.84
C TYR A 104 -17.59 -21.76 -49.26
N ALA A 105 -16.41 -22.23 -48.87
CA ALA A 105 -15.15 -21.65 -49.32
C ALA A 105 -15.05 -21.70 -50.84
N LEU A 106 -15.34 -22.86 -51.44
CA LEU A 106 -15.37 -23.03 -52.89
C LEU A 106 -16.42 -22.11 -53.53
N HIS A 107 -17.66 -22.13 -53.03
CA HIS A 107 -18.76 -21.31 -53.53
C HIS A 107 -18.44 -19.81 -53.45
N ASN A 108 -17.85 -19.35 -52.34
CA ASN A 108 -17.44 -17.97 -52.16
C ASN A 108 -16.26 -17.62 -53.06
N THR A 109 -15.29 -18.51 -53.28
CA THR A 109 -14.21 -18.25 -54.25
C THR A 109 -14.73 -18.14 -55.68
N LEU A 110 -15.77 -18.91 -56.02
CA LEU A 110 -16.42 -18.83 -57.33
C LEU A 110 -17.31 -17.59 -57.44
N ALA A 111 -18.04 -17.22 -56.37
CA ALA A 111 -18.93 -16.06 -56.34
C ALA A 111 -18.18 -14.72 -56.24
N CYS A 112 -17.06 -14.65 -55.50
CA CYS A 112 -16.18 -13.48 -55.46
C CYS A 112 -15.45 -13.22 -56.78
N GLN A 113 -15.34 -14.23 -57.65
CA GLN A 113 -14.76 -14.05 -58.99
C GLN A 113 -15.75 -13.35 -59.94
N THR A 114 -17.06 -13.44 -59.70
CA THR A 114 -18.10 -12.88 -60.59
C THR A 114 -18.57 -11.48 -60.19
N ASP A 115 -18.47 -11.10 -58.92
CA ASP A 115 -18.74 -9.72 -58.49
C ASP A 115 -17.61 -9.26 -57.56
N GLY A 116 -16.66 -8.51 -58.11
CA GLY A 116 -15.49 -7.97 -57.41
C GLY A 116 -15.79 -6.97 -56.29
N TYR A 117 -17.04 -6.85 -55.83
CA TYR A 117 -17.43 -6.04 -54.69
C TYR A 117 -18.83 -6.45 -54.22
N LEU A 118 -18.93 -7.18 -53.11
CA LEU A 118 -20.17 -7.34 -52.37
C LEU A 118 -20.04 -6.60 -51.04
N ASP A 119 -20.68 -5.42 -50.97
CA ASP A 119 -21.06 -4.65 -49.79
C ASP A 119 -20.19 -4.85 -48.52
N ASN A 120 -18.96 -4.33 -48.55
CA ASN A 120 -18.18 -3.93 -47.37
C ASN A 120 -17.96 -4.96 -46.24
N VAL A 121 -18.13 -6.26 -46.49
CA VAL A 121 -17.83 -7.31 -45.49
C VAL A 121 -16.55 -8.04 -45.87
N LEU A 122 -15.48 -7.74 -45.14
CA LEU A 122 -14.24 -8.51 -45.16
C LEU A 122 -14.55 -9.94 -44.73
N CYS A 123 -14.14 -10.93 -45.53
CA CYS A 123 -14.32 -12.34 -45.21
C CYS A 123 -13.64 -12.68 -43.87
N SER A 124 -14.46 -12.91 -42.83
CA SER A 124 -14.14 -13.38 -41.47
C SER A 124 -13.99 -12.29 -40.39
N GLN A 125 -14.87 -12.31 -39.36
CA GLN A 125 -14.43 -12.49 -37.96
C GLN A 125 -15.58 -12.83 -36.99
N LYS A 126 -15.19 -13.66 -36.00
CA LYS A 126 -15.88 -14.39 -34.91
C LYS A 126 -16.68 -13.58 -33.87
N ASP A 127 -17.67 -14.27 -33.31
CA ASP A 127 -18.45 -13.91 -32.12
C ASP A 127 -17.74 -14.21 -30.79
N ILE A 128 -17.99 -13.32 -29.81
CA ILE A 128 -17.50 -13.31 -28.44
C ILE A 128 -18.54 -13.98 -27.51
N LEU A 129 -18.06 -14.80 -26.58
CA LEU A 129 -18.89 -15.52 -25.60
C LEU A 129 -19.37 -14.59 -24.47
N LEU A 130 -20.67 -14.66 -24.14
CA LEU A 130 -21.34 -13.86 -23.11
C LEU A 130 -20.98 -14.25 -21.66
N PRO A 131 -21.17 -13.33 -20.69
CA PRO A 131 -20.72 -13.48 -19.32
C PRO A 131 -21.71 -14.33 -18.50
N GLY A 132 -21.22 -15.44 -17.96
CA GLY A 132 -21.80 -16.06 -16.77
C GLY A 132 -20.99 -15.63 -15.54
N GLU A 133 -21.66 -15.45 -14.41
CA GLU A 133 -21.00 -15.19 -13.13
C GLU A 133 -20.11 -16.38 -12.75
N ARG A 134 -18.80 -16.11 -12.65
CA ARG A 134 -17.79 -17.15 -12.46
C ARG A 134 -17.65 -17.47 -10.97
N PRO A 135 -17.59 -18.76 -10.59
CA PRO A 135 -17.28 -19.12 -9.22
C PRO A 135 -15.87 -18.63 -8.86
N ARG A 136 -15.72 -18.02 -7.69
CA ARG A 136 -14.45 -17.45 -7.22
C ARG A 136 -13.56 -18.58 -6.70
N SER A 137 -12.43 -18.84 -7.38
CA SER A 137 -11.44 -19.84 -6.99
C SER A 137 -10.12 -19.17 -6.60
N MET A 138 -10.10 -18.52 -5.43
CA MET A 138 -8.91 -17.83 -4.92
C MET A 138 -8.38 -18.52 -3.66
N CYS A 139 -7.05 -18.55 -3.51
CA CYS A 139 -6.40 -19.13 -2.32
C CYS A 139 -6.42 -18.16 -1.14
N SER A 140 -6.03 -16.91 -1.37
CA SER A 140 -6.07 -15.81 -0.40
C SER A 140 -6.96 -14.68 -0.93
N GLU A 141 -7.72 -14.07 -0.03
CA GLU A 141 -8.48 -12.85 -0.31
C GLU A 141 -7.53 -11.65 -0.50
N SER A 142 -8.02 -10.59 -1.15
CA SER A 142 -7.28 -9.34 -1.29
C SER A 142 -7.08 -8.68 0.08
N CYS A 143 -5.89 -8.12 0.32
CA CYS A 143 -5.59 -7.44 1.58
C CYS A 143 -6.34 -6.11 1.70
N GLN A 144 -6.72 -5.78 2.93
CA GLN A 144 -7.30 -4.47 3.25
C GLN A 144 -6.21 -3.37 3.20
N PRO A 145 -6.60 -2.09 2.99
CA PRO A 145 -5.67 -0.98 3.12
C PRO A 145 -5.03 -0.97 4.51
N GLY A 146 -3.71 -0.75 4.55
CA GLY A 146 -2.86 -0.88 5.73
C GLY A 146 -1.98 -2.12 5.72
N TYR A 147 -2.26 -3.08 4.83
CA TYR A 147 -1.59 -4.38 4.76
C TYR A 147 -0.93 -4.62 3.41
N ARG A 148 0.27 -5.21 3.46
CA ARG A 148 1.01 -5.71 2.29
C ARG A 148 0.96 -7.23 2.22
N GLN A 149 1.11 -7.78 1.02
CA GLN A 149 1.16 -9.23 0.83
C GLN A 149 2.53 -9.79 1.23
N ALA A 150 2.53 -10.85 2.03
CA ALA A 150 3.70 -11.61 2.40
C ALA A 150 3.60 -13.02 1.82
N GLN A 151 4.65 -13.44 1.12
CA GLN A 151 4.72 -14.77 0.51
C GLN A 151 4.95 -15.84 1.59
N ILE A 152 4.15 -16.90 1.56
CA ILE A 152 4.24 -18.02 2.48
C ILE A 152 5.21 -19.06 1.89
N LYS A 153 6.31 -19.37 2.61
CA LYS A 153 7.29 -20.36 2.16
C LYS A 153 6.63 -21.73 1.95
N GLY A 154 6.81 -22.32 0.77
CA GLY A 154 6.28 -23.64 0.42
C GLY A 154 4.85 -23.65 -0.14
N ARG A 155 4.19 -22.49 -0.30
CA ARG A 155 2.89 -22.37 -0.98
C ARG A 155 3.03 -21.72 -2.37
N PRO A 156 2.06 -21.92 -3.29
CA PRO A 156 2.10 -21.28 -4.60
C PRO A 156 1.94 -19.75 -4.49
N PRO A 157 2.40 -18.96 -5.48
CA PRO A 157 2.41 -17.50 -5.42
C PRO A 157 1.05 -16.82 -5.19
N CYS A 158 -0.05 -17.49 -5.54
CA CYS A 158 -1.42 -17.00 -5.31
C CYS A 158 -1.88 -17.10 -3.85
N CYS A 159 -1.10 -17.74 -2.99
CA CYS A 159 -1.36 -17.88 -1.56
C CYS A 159 -0.39 -16.98 -0.77
N PHE A 160 -0.92 -15.91 -0.21
CA PHE A 160 -0.17 -14.94 0.58
C PHE A 160 -0.90 -14.62 1.89
N GLU A 161 -0.18 -14.03 2.84
CA GLU A 161 -0.72 -13.50 4.09
C GLU A 161 -0.67 -11.97 4.09
N CYS A 162 -1.64 -11.33 4.72
CA CYS A 162 -1.69 -9.87 4.83
C CYS A 162 -0.95 -9.43 6.09
N VAL A 163 0.16 -8.70 5.92
CA VAL A 163 0.99 -8.20 7.01
C VAL A 163 0.90 -6.68 7.05
N GLN A 164 0.71 -6.11 8.24
CA GLN A 164 0.58 -4.67 8.41
C GLN A 164 1.86 -3.93 7.98
N CYS A 165 1.70 -2.76 7.37
CA CYS A 165 2.83 -1.90 7.01
C CYS A 165 3.56 -1.38 8.27
N PRO A 166 4.89 -1.17 8.19
CA PRO A 166 5.63 -0.54 9.27
C PRO A 166 5.28 0.95 9.42
N VAL A 167 5.67 1.53 10.56
CA VAL A 167 5.39 2.94 10.90
C VAL A 167 6.06 3.88 9.90
N GLY A 168 5.30 4.87 9.42
CA GLY A 168 5.73 5.81 8.39
C GLY A 168 5.49 5.32 6.95
N GLU A 169 4.95 4.11 6.77
CA GLU A 169 4.59 3.53 5.49
C GLU A 169 3.09 3.24 5.39
N ILE A 170 2.53 3.33 4.19
CA ILE A 170 1.11 3.09 3.91
C ILE A 170 0.91 2.19 2.68
N THR A 171 -0.30 1.66 2.50
CA THR A 171 -0.74 1.10 1.21
C THR A 171 -1.88 1.94 0.65
N ASN A 172 -1.66 2.60 -0.49
CA ASN A 172 -2.69 3.43 -1.11
C ASN A 172 -3.63 2.59 -2.00
N MET A 173 -4.94 2.79 -1.87
CA MET A 173 -5.95 2.19 -2.75
C MET A 173 -5.81 2.62 -4.22
N THR A 174 -5.22 3.79 -4.51
CA THR A 174 -5.23 4.37 -5.87
C THR A 174 -4.27 3.71 -6.86
N GLY A 175 -3.43 2.77 -6.41
CA GLY A 175 -2.42 2.12 -7.25
C GLY A 175 -2.32 0.64 -6.96
N ASN A 176 -3.21 -0.12 -7.59
CA ASN A 176 -3.15 -1.58 -7.76
C ASN A 176 -3.74 -2.38 -6.60
N LEU A 177 -4.71 -3.23 -6.95
CA LEU A 177 -5.37 -4.25 -6.13
C LEU A 177 -4.40 -5.32 -5.54
N TYR A 178 -3.08 -5.09 -5.61
CA TYR A 178 -1.98 -5.99 -5.31
C TYR A 178 -0.77 -5.21 -4.78
N SER A 179 -0.86 -4.62 -3.59
CA SER A 179 0.30 -3.97 -2.94
C SER A 179 1.21 -5.03 -2.31
N ILE A 180 2.25 -5.42 -3.05
CA ILE A 180 3.32 -6.31 -2.56
C ILE A 180 4.20 -5.56 -1.54
N GLU A 181 4.34 -4.24 -1.70
CA GLU A 181 5.22 -3.39 -0.89
C GLU A 181 4.48 -2.14 -0.38
N CYS A 182 4.92 -1.63 0.78
CA CYS A 182 4.40 -0.41 1.39
C CYS A 182 5.16 0.81 0.86
N ILE A 183 4.47 1.95 0.74
CA ILE A 183 5.04 3.21 0.30
C ILE A 183 5.33 4.12 1.49
N ARG A 184 6.49 4.80 1.51
CA ARG A 184 6.85 5.74 2.58
C ARG A 184 6.13 7.07 2.43
N CYS A 185 5.66 7.63 3.55
CA CYS A 185 5.09 8.97 3.57
C CYS A 185 6.18 10.06 3.39
N PRO A 186 5.84 11.21 2.76
CA PRO A 186 6.72 12.37 2.68
C PRO A 186 7.10 12.94 4.06
N LEU A 187 8.17 13.73 4.15
CA LEU A 187 8.76 14.21 5.42
C LEU A 187 7.80 15.01 6.33
N GLU A 188 6.79 15.68 5.78
CA GLU A 188 5.80 16.46 6.54
C GLU A 188 4.60 15.62 7.02
N TYR A 189 4.51 14.38 6.56
CA TYR A 189 3.40 13.47 6.80
C TYR A 189 3.87 12.21 7.55
N TRP A 190 2.91 11.48 8.10
CA TRP A 190 3.08 10.23 8.83
C TRP A 190 1.96 9.26 8.48
N SER A 191 2.18 7.96 8.67
CA SER A 191 1.10 6.96 8.51
C SER A 191 0.04 7.15 9.60
N ASN A 192 -1.25 7.05 9.26
CA ASN A 192 -2.30 6.97 10.28
C ASN A 192 -2.20 5.65 11.09
N GLU A 193 -3.02 5.51 12.15
CA GLU A 193 -3.06 4.29 12.98
C GLU A 193 -3.33 3.01 12.17
N ASN A 194 -4.11 3.10 11.10
CA ASN A 194 -4.44 1.96 10.25
C ASN A 194 -3.50 1.80 9.03
N HIS A 195 -2.41 2.57 8.98
CA HIS A 195 -1.43 2.61 7.87
C HIS A 195 -2.05 2.72 6.47
N SER A 196 -3.23 3.32 6.36
CA SER A 196 -3.99 3.38 5.12
C SER A 196 -3.76 4.69 4.36
N LEU A 197 -3.42 5.77 5.08
CA LEU A 197 -3.26 7.10 4.52
C LEU A 197 -2.18 7.90 5.27
N CYS A 198 -1.53 8.80 4.54
CA CYS A 198 -0.55 9.72 5.10
C CYS A 198 -1.28 10.94 5.69
N VAL A 199 -1.21 11.12 7.01
CA VAL A 199 -1.71 12.28 7.75
C VAL A 199 -0.58 13.26 8.04
N PRO A 200 -0.83 14.58 8.13
CA PRO A 200 0.20 15.52 8.54
C PRO A 200 0.75 15.17 9.93
N LYS A 201 2.06 15.31 10.13
CA LYS A 201 2.68 15.05 11.43
C LYS A 201 2.06 15.93 12.51
N LYS A 202 1.62 15.33 13.61
CA LYS A 202 1.20 16.06 14.80
C LYS A 202 2.43 16.73 15.40
N VAL A 203 2.36 18.05 15.63
CA VAL A 203 3.40 18.76 16.38
C VAL A 203 3.24 18.42 17.85
N GLU A 204 4.26 17.78 18.44
CA GLU A 204 4.35 17.64 19.89
C GLU A 204 4.91 18.95 20.45
N PHE A 205 4.20 19.55 21.39
CA PHE A 205 4.60 20.77 22.07
C PHE A 205 4.46 20.57 23.56
N LEU A 206 5.37 21.17 24.34
CA LEU A 206 5.27 21.16 25.79
C LEU A 206 4.07 22.02 26.20
N SER A 207 3.01 21.36 26.68
CA SER A 207 1.79 22.04 27.10
C SER A 207 1.86 22.47 28.57
N PHE A 208 1.03 23.44 28.96
CA PHE A 208 0.92 23.86 30.37
C PHE A 208 0.30 22.78 31.28
N ASP A 209 -0.37 21.81 30.67
CA ASP A 209 -1.09 20.73 31.35
C ASP A 209 -0.20 19.49 31.57
N GLU A 210 0.97 19.44 30.92
CA GLU A 210 1.95 18.37 31.11
C GLU A 210 2.83 18.63 32.34
N ASP A 211 3.19 17.57 33.07
CA ASP A 211 3.99 17.64 34.31
C ASP A 211 5.27 18.47 34.14
N MET A 212 5.99 18.27 33.03
CA MET A 212 7.23 18.99 32.73
C MET A 212 6.97 20.49 32.48
N GLY A 213 5.84 20.83 31.86
CA GLY A 213 5.39 22.21 31.68
C GLY A 213 5.03 22.85 33.01
N VAL A 214 4.24 22.18 33.85
CA VAL A 214 3.86 22.64 35.19
C VAL A 214 5.09 22.92 36.05
N ILE A 215 6.03 21.97 36.13
CA ILE A 215 7.26 22.12 36.90
C ILE A 215 8.05 23.35 36.43
N LEU A 216 8.21 23.52 35.12
CA LEU A 216 8.95 24.65 34.55
C LEU A 216 8.28 25.99 34.89
N THR A 217 6.95 26.07 34.80
CA THR A 217 6.22 27.29 35.18
C THR A 217 6.40 27.67 36.64
N VAL A 218 6.34 26.71 37.56
CA VAL A 218 6.49 26.95 39.00
C VAL A 218 7.90 27.45 39.31
N PHE A 219 8.93 26.80 38.76
CA PHE A 219 10.32 27.25 38.93
C PHE A 219 10.57 28.65 38.37
N SER A 220 9.96 28.98 37.23
CA SER A 220 10.14 30.30 36.62
C SER A 220 9.42 31.40 37.39
N LEU A 221 8.18 31.18 37.84
CA LEU A 221 7.45 32.15 38.66
C LEU A 221 8.11 32.40 40.01
N THR A 222 8.59 31.34 40.66
CA THR A 222 9.34 31.46 41.93
C THR A 222 10.67 32.19 41.72
N GLY A 223 11.39 31.90 40.63
CA GLY A 223 12.62 32.61 40.26
C GLY A 223 12.39 34.10 39.97
N VAL A 224 11.32 34.46 39.24
CA VAL A 224 10.94 35.87 39.00
C VAL A 224 10.59 36.55 40.32
N SER A 225 9.78 35.91 41.17
CA SER A 225 9.39 36.47 42.46
C SER A 225 10.61 36.76 43.35
N PHE A 226 11.54 35.81 43.44
CA PHE A 226 12.75 35.96 44.22
C PHE A 226 13.67 37.07 43.69
N THR A 227 13.90 37.11 42.37
CA THR A 227 14.77 38.13 41.75
C THR A 227 14.19 39.54 41.87
N VAL A 228 12.87 39.69 41.76
CA VAL A 228 12.17 40.96 41.98
C VAL A 228 12.24 41.38 43.45
N ALA A 229 12.02 40.47 44.41
CA ALA A 229 12.11 40.78 45.84
C ALA A 229 13.51 41.27 46.23
N VAL A 230 14.56 40.59 45.74
CA VAL A 230 15.96 41.03 45.92
C VAL A 230 16.15 42.42 45.30
N GLY A 231 15.65 42.66 44.08
CA GLY A 231 15.69 43.97 43.43
C GLY A 231 15.01 45.08 44.25
N MET A 232 13.84 44.80 44.85
CA MET A 232 13.15 45.76 45.72
C MET A 232 13.95 46.10 46.97
N VAL A 233 14.58 45.10 47.61
CA VAL A 233 15.45 45.33 48.77
C VAL A 233 16.65 46.19 48.39
N PHE A 234 17.31 45.88 47.27
CA PHE A 234 18.42 46.69 46.74
C PHE A 234 18.00 48.13 46.42
N PHE A 235 16.79 48.31 45.90
CA PHE A 235 16.23 49.64 45.61
C PHE A 235 15.91 50.42 46.88
N TYR A 236 15.32 49.77 47.89
CA TYR A 236 15.01 50.41 49.17
C TYR A 236 16.28 50.83 49.94
N PHE A 237 17.32 50.00 49.90
CA PHE A 237 18.60 50.27 50.57
C PHE A 237 19.66 50.90 49.65
N ILE A 238 19.26 51.58 48.58
CA ILE A 238 20.19 52.14 47.57
C ILE A 238 21.18 53.16 48.16
N ASP A 239 20.79 53.84 49.23
CA ASP A 239 21.64 54.81 49.93
C ASP A 239 22.60 54.19 50.95
N THR A 240 22.48 52.88 51.22
CA THR A 240 23.41 52.21 52.13
C THR A 240 24.81 52.12 51.52
N PRO A 241 25.87 52.33 52.32
CA PRO A 241 27.25 52.32 51.80
C PRO A 241 27.67 50.97 51.22
N LEU A 242 26.98 49.88 51.61
CA LEU A 242 27.21 48.53 51.09
C LEU A 242 26.80 48.42 49.60
N VAL A 243 25.60 48.90 49.26
CA VAL A 243 25.07 48.86 47.89
C VAL A 243 25.80 49.87 47.00
N LYS A 244 26.12 51.06 47.53
CA LYS A 244 26.89 52.09 46.81
C LYS A 244 28.34 51.67 46.51
N ALA A 245 28.95 50.86 47.38
CA ALA A 245 30.28 50.30 47.15
C ALA A 245 30.26 49.20 46.07
N SER A 246 29.18 48.42 46.00
CA SER A 246 28.95 47.42 44.96
C SER A 246 28.21 48.05 43.77
N ASN A 247 28.94 48.77 42.90
CA ASN A 247 28.47 49.42 41.65
C ASN A 247 26.99 49.12 41.30
N THR A 248 26.13 50.09 41.64
CA THR A 248 24.66 49.92 41.65
C THR A 248 24.12 49.58 40.27
N GLU A 249 24.64 50.22 39.21
CA GLU A 249 24.23 50.02 37.82
C GLU A 249 24.43 48.56 37.38
N LEU A 250 25.61 47.99 37.63
CA LEU A 250 25.92 46.59 37.25
C LEU A 250 25.09 45.57 38.04
N SER A 251 24.78 45.88 39.30
CA SER A 251 23.98 44.99 40.17
C SER A 251 22.52 44.94 39.73
N PHE A 252 21.92 46.08 39.35
CA PHE A 252 20.57 46.12 38.78
C PHE A 252 20.50 45.48 37.39
N LEU A 253 21.50 45.67 36.53
CA LEU A 253 21.56 45.02 35.22
C LEU A 253 21.63 43.49 35.32
N LEU A 254 22.37 42.96 36.31
CA LEU A 254 22.44 41.52 36.57
C LEU A 254 21.08 40.98 37.04
N LEU A 255 20.40 41.66 37.98
CA LEU A 255 19.07 41.27 38.45
C LEU A 255 18.03 41.31 37.31
N PHE A 256 18.06 42.36 36.49
CA PHE A 256 17.22 42.47 35.30
C PHE A 256 17.47 41.31 34.32
N SER A 257 18.73 40.99 34.03
CA SER A 257 19.07 39.87 33.14
C SER A 257 18.60 38.52 33.69
N LEU A 258 18.70 38.28 35.01
CA LEU A 258 18.18 37.06 35.64
C LEU A 258 16.65 36.98 35.56
N THR A 259 15.92 38.09 35.74
CA THR A 259 14.46 38.11 35.57
C THR A 259 14.05 37.74 34.13
N LEU A 260 14.75 38.27 33.12
CA LEU A 260 14.53 37.92 31.72
C LEU A 260 14.84 36.45 31.43
N CYS A 261 15.81 35.84 32.12
CA CYS A 261 16.13 34.42 31.98
C CYS A 261 14.97 33.52 32.43
N PHE A 262 14.41 33.79 33.60
CA PHE A 262 13.23 33.07 34.09
C PHE A 262 12.00 33.32 33.21
N LEU A 263 11.77 34.56 32.75
CA LEU A 263 10.68 34.88 31.83
C LEU A 263 10.86 34.21 30.45
N CYS A 264 12.09 34.09 29.95
CA CYS A 264 12.38 33.48 28.66
C CYS A 264 11.99 32.00 28.67
N SER A 265 12.15 31.28 29.77
CA SER A 265 11.74 29.86 29.85
C SER A 265 10.23 29.66 29.64
N LEU A 266 9.39 30.63 30.02
CA LEU A 266 7.94 30.57 29.83
C LEU A 266 7.53 30.72 28.36
N THR A 267 8.35 31.40 27.53
CA THR A 267 8.08 31.55 26.09
C THR A 267 8.29 30.26 25.30
N PHE A 268 8.90 29.24 25.91
CA PHE A 268 9.10 27.91 25.34
C PHE A 268 7.85 27.02 25.48
N ILE A 269 6.88 27.40 26.32
CA ILE A 269 5.68 26.63 26.61
C ILE A 269 4.53 27.09 25.71
N GLY A 270 3.78 26.14 25.16
CA GLY A 270 2.61 26.40 24.31
C GLY A 270 2.85 26.12 22.82
N GLN A 271 1.79 26.32 22.03
CA GLN A 271 1.77 25.88 20.64
C GLN A 271 2.70 26.75 19.77
N PRO A 272 3.61 26.14 18.97
CA PRO A 272 4.54 26.88 18.16
C PRO A 272 3.81 27.63 17.03
N SER A 273 3.94 28.96 17.04
CA SER A 273 3.56 29.83 15.92
C SER A 273 4.82 30.34 15.20
N LYS A 274 4.68 30.86 13.98
CA LYS A 274 5.83 31.44 13.23
C LYS A 274 6.55 32.53 14.04
N TRP A 275 5.78 33.38 14.72
CA TRP A 275 6.32 34.44 15.59
C TRP A 275 6.95 33.88 16.87
N SER A 276 6.30 32.92 17.53
CA SER A 276 6.83 32.27 18.73
C SER A 276 8.15 31.55 18.46
N CYS A 277 8.28 30.87 17.31
CA CYS A 277 9.50 30.19 16.90
C CYS A 277 10.69 31.16 16.74
N MET A 278 10.47 32.27 16.02
CA MET A 278 11.50 33.30 15.84
C MET A 278 11.87 33.98 17.16
N LEU A 279 10.88 34.29 18.01
CA LEU A 279 11.09 34.91 19.31
C LEU A 279 11.85 34.00 20.27
N ARG A 280 11.55 32.69 20.29
CA ARG A 280 12.21 31.70 21.14
C ARG A 280 13.72 31.60 20.87
N HIS A 281 14.11 31.51 19.60
CA HIS A 281 15.53 31.44 19.22
C HIS A 281 16.30 32.74 19.53
N THR A 282 15.66 33.89 19.32
CA THR A 282 16.29 35.20 19.55
C THR A 282 16.38 35.57 21.03
N ALA A 283 15.29 35.37 21.78
CA ALA A 283 15.22 35.69 23.21
C ALA A 283 16.23 34.86 24.03
N PHE A 284 16.40 33.58 23.70
CA PHE A 284 17.38 32.73 24.37
C PHE A 284 18.82 33.25 24.20
N GLY A 285 19.21 33.60 22.96
CA GLY A 285 20.54 34.12 22.67
C GLY A 285 20.83 35.46 23.34
N ILE A 286 19.89 36.40 23.27
CA ILE A 286 20.04 37.74 23.87
C ILE A 286 20.15 37.63 25.39
N THR A 287 19.28 36.84 26.02
CA THR A 287 19.26 36.71 27.48
C THR A 287 20.53 36.05 28.01
N PHE A 288 21.01 35.00 27.34
CA PHE A 288 22.26 34.35 27.68
C PHE A 288 23.47 35.29 27.54
N ALA A 289 23.54 36.05 26.45
CA ALA A 289 24.61 37.01 26.21
C ALA A 289 24.65 38.13 27.26
N LEU A 290 23.48 38.70 27.60
CA LEU A 290 23.35 39.72 28.64
C LEU A 290 23.78 39.18 30.01
N CYS A 291 23.35 37.96 30.37
CA CYS A 291 23.68 37.35 31.66
C CYS A 291 25.18 37.12 31.80
N MET A 292 25.80 36.50 30.79
CA MET A 292 27.25 36.25 30.79
C MET A 292 28.05 37.55 30.80
N SER A 293 27.63 38.56 30.04
CA SER A 293 28.26 39.88 30.04
C SER A 293 28.22 40.53 31.42
N CYS A 294 27.07 40.51 32.10
CA CYS A 294 26.93 41.10 33.44
C CYS A 294 27.78 40.37 34.49
N VAL A 295 27.83 39.04 34.45
CA VAL A 295 28.68 38.25 35.35
C VAL A 295 30.16 38.57 35.11
N LEU A 296 30.59 38.59 33.85
CA LEU A 296 31.97 38.95 33.50
C LEU A 296 32.30 40.37 33.95
N ALA A 297 31.45 41.35 33.68
CA ALA A 297 31.65 42.74 34.12
C ALA A 297 31.80 42.85 35.65
N ARG A 298 30.96 42.13 36.40
CA ARG A 298 31.04 42.09 37.87
C ARG A 298 32.34 41.44 38.36
N THR A 299 32.74 40.31 37.77
CA THR A 299 34.00 39.64 38.14
C THR A 299 35.22 40.51 37.84
N ILE A 300 35.25 41.18 36.69
CA ILE A 300 36.34 42.09 36.31
C ILE A 300 36.39 43.30 37.27
N ALA A 301 35.25 43.90 37.61
CA ALA A 301 35.20 45.01 38.57
C ALA A 301 35.79 44.62 39.94
N VAL A 302 35.48 43.42 40.43
CA VAL A 302 36.03 42.87 41.68
C VAL A 302 37.55 42.64 41.55
N VAL A 303 38.01 42.03 40.45
CA VAL A 303 39.44 41.80 40.21
C VAL A 303 40.22 43.11 40.10
N MET A 304 39.67 44.13 39.45
CA MET A 304 40.29 45.46 39.36
C MET A 304 40.42 46.12 40.74
N ALA A 305 39.42 45.98 41.61
CA ALA A 305 39.48 46.49 42.97
C ALA A 305 40.59 45.80 43.80
N PHE A 306 40.76 44.49 43.66
CA PHE A 306 41.85 43.75 44.31
C PHE A 306 43.22 44.07 43.70
N LYS A 307 43.33 44.22 42.38
CA LYS A 307 44.60 44.60 41.75
C LYS A 307 45.03 46.03 42.05
N ALA A 308 44.08 46.95 42.26
CA ALA A 308 44.38 48.31 42.69
C ALA A 308 44.89 48.40 44.15
N THR A 309 44.61 47.39 44.97
CA THR A 309 45.01 47.33 46.38
C THR A 309 46.29 46.52 46.64
N VAL A 310 46.75 45.70 45.68
CA VAL A 310 48.08 45.07 45.71
C VAL A 310 49.11 46.09 45.20
N PRO A 311 50.02 46.61 46.06
CA PRO A 311 51.10 47.47 45.58
C PRO A 311 52.00 46.65 44.65
N ALA A 312 52.31 47.17 43.46
CA ALA A 312 53.48 46.70 42.73
C ALA A 312 54.72 46.89 43.63
N ASN A 313 55.69 45.97 43.55
CA ASN A 313 56.90 45.88 44.39
C ASN A 313 57.88 47.08 44.28
N SER A 314 57.41 48.33 44.29
CA SER A 314 58.22 49.52 44.47
C SER A 314 57.96 50.15 45.85
N PRO A 315 59.01 50.55 46.59
CA PRO A 315 58.84 51.09 47.93
C PRO A 315 58.06 52.42 47.90
N PRO A 316 57.20 52.70 48.89
CA PRO A 316 56.42 53.93 48.92
C PRO A 316 57.34 55.11 49.20
N GLN A 317 57.49 56.01 48.23
CA GLN A 317 57.95 57.38 48.51
C GLN A 317 56.76 58.19 49.03
N CYS A 318 56.56 58.16 50.34
CA CYS A 318 55.84 59.23 51.03
C CYS A 318 56.76 60.43 51.15
N SER A 319 56.64 61.41 50.25
CA SER A 319 57.13 62.76 50.53
C SER A 319 56.06 63.50 51.33
N VAL A 320 56.45 63.93 52.53
CA VAL A 320 55.65 64.75 53.42
C VAL A 320 55.57 66.15 52.82
N THR A 321 54.38 66.60 52.44
CA THR A 321 53.87 67.95 52.77
C THR A 321 52.39 68.12 52.38
N LYS A 322 51.58 68.45 53.39
CA LYS A 322 50.19 68.97 53.35
C LYS A 322 49.07 68.06 52.80
N ALA A 323 48.56 67.27 53.74
CA ALA A 323 47.13 67.07 54.06
C ALA A 323 46.08 67.35 52.96
N ASN A 324 45.55 66.27 52.35
CA ASN A 324 44.13 65.88 52.47
C ASN A 324 43.86 64.54 51.74
N CYS A 325 44.45 63.43 52.20
CA CYS A 325 43.98 62.11 51.79
C CYS A 325 42.81 61.73 52.68
N ARG A 326 41.59 62.04 52.22
CA ARG A 326 40.35 61.50 52.80
C ARG A 326 40.38 59.98 52.65
N ASN A 327 40.80 59.29 53.70
CA ASN A 327 40.64 57.85 53.87
C ASN A 327 39.15 57.50 53.83
N LYS A 328 38.60 57.25 52.63
CA LYS A 328 37.44 56.37 52.50
C LYS A 328 37.95 54.95 52.69
N LYS A 329 38.04 54.54 53.96
CA LYS A 329 38.18 53.13 54.36
C LYS A 329 36.95 52.41 53.81
N LEU A 330 37.10 51.73 52.67
CA LEU A 330 36.07 50.83 52.16
C LEU A 330 36.11 49.59 53.06
N ILE A 331 35.21 49.55 54.03
CA ILE A 331 35.03 48.39 54.90
C ILE A 331 34.38 47.30 54.03
N ILE A 332 35.16 46.31 53.63
CA ILE A 332 34.66 45.06 53.04
C ILE A 332 34.14 44.24 54.22
N ILE A 333 32.82 44.19 54.40
CA ILE A 333 32.16 43.24 55.30
C ILE A 333 32.03 41.93 54.51
N PHE A 334 32.63 40.86 55.05
CA PHE A 334 32.48 39.48 54.54
C PHE A 334 31.04 38.99 54.66
#